data_AF-X1ABK1-F1
#
_entry.id   AF-X1ABK1-F1
#
_cell.length_a   1.000
_cell.length_b   1.000
_cell.length_c   1.000
_cell.angle_alpha   90.00
_cell.angle_beta   90.00
_cell.angle_gamma   90.00
#
_symmetry.space_group_name_H-M   'P 1'
#
loop_
_entity.id
_entity.type
_entity.pdbx_description
1 polymer ?
#
loop_
_entity_poly.entity_id
_entity_poly.type
_entity_poly.pdbx_seq_one_letter_code
_entity_poly.pdbx_strand_id
1 'polypeptide(L)'
;MPSPINYPPKEVIKPIFGKINFELVILWMLNNNDACTWANLKDLIKPSTLSIYLKKLLVSELIEKKEFNQYTITTKGQDRFYELSQATRQKRKLNYPPKTILWKRNYDHWILWMVYNNTYCKWADFLNEPLSINNSSLSKNMNSLIEGNFIKKENKEYRITQLGKAEYSVMLRDYDLDRQSILEEESNRIKEVTKNTLKFFKKNRVLEDEIRFRFLNNLLRLPHEIIKQSVKSEEDFFKILLYLSLNHPTQYPTFISAEKFAKKYGIELVVLEFHVLQIVE
;
A
#
# COMPACT_ATOMS: atom_id res chain seq x y z
N MET A 1 -32.75 16.85 24.77
CA MET A 1 -31.37 17.22 25.17
C MET A 1 -30.52 17.24 23.90
N PRO A 2 -29.71 18.28 23.63
CA PRO A 2 -28.90 18.29 22.41
C PRO A 2 -27.87 17.16 22.50
N SER A 3 -27.89 16.27 21.50
CA SER A 3 -26.95 15.16 21.40
C SER A 3 -25.51 15.70 21.42
N PRO A 4 -24.58 15.09 22.18
CA PRO A 4 -23.20 15.57 22.25
C PRO A 4 -22.56 15.49 20.86
N ILE A 5 -21.98 16.61 20.42
CA ILE A 5 -21.33 16.71 19.10
C ILE A 5 -19.99 15.99 19.16
N ASN A 6 -19.80 15.03 18.28
CA ASN A 6 -18.52 14.37 18.05
C ASN A 6 -17.63 15.29 17.21
N TYR A 7 -16.50 15.68 17.77
CA TYR A 7 -15.47 16.45 17.09
C TYR A 7 -14.39 15.53 16.49
N PRO A 8 -13.78 15.91 15.35
CA PRO A 8 -12.76 15.08 14.71
C PRO A 8 -11.55 14.91 15.62
N PRO A 9 -10.85 13.75 15.56
CA PRO A 9 -9.59 13.57 16.25
C PRO A 9 -8.56 14.63 15.78
N LYS A 10 -7.66 15.03 16.69
CA LYS A 10 -6.66 16.09 16.45
C LYS A 10 -5.84 15.88 15.17
N GLU A 11 -5.63 14.64 14.76
CA GLU A 11 -4.91 14.23 13.56
C GLU A 11 -5.60 14.68 12.25
N VAL A 12 -6.93 14.79 12.24
CA VAL A 12 -7.74 15.26 11.10
C VAL A 12 -7.79 16.79 11.04
N ILE A 13 -7.79 17.44 12.21
CA ILE A 13 -7.88 18.91 12.36
C ILE A 13 -6.50 19.56 12.14
N LYS A 14 -5.44 18.89 12.58
CA LYS A 14 -4.03 19.30 12.45
C LYS A 14 -3.22 18.09 11.94
N PRO A 15 -3.19 17.83 10.63
CA PRO A 15 -2.31 16.81 10.10
C PRO A 15 -0.85 17.18 10.43
N ILE A 16 -0.07 16.20 10.89
CA ILE A 16 1.35 16.37 11.27
C ILE A 16 2.18 16.86 10.06
N PHE A 17 1.69 16.60 8.82
CA PHE A 17 2.25 17.11 7.57
C PHE A 17 1.13 17.51 6.58
N GLY A 18 1.28 18.68 5.94
CA GLY A 18 0.40 19.15 4.86
C GLY A 18 -0.61 20.25 5.24
N LYS A 19 -1.36 20.74 4.25
CA LYS A 19 -2.46 21.70 4.47
C LYS A 19 -3.68 20.96 5.03
N ILE A 20 -4.41 21.60 5.94
CA ILE A 20 -5.67 21.09 6.48
C ILE A 20 -6.64 20.87 5.31
N ASN A 21 -7.12 19.63 5.15
CA ASN A 21 -8.19 19.33 4.20
C ASN A 21 -9.53 19.68 4.84
N PHE A 22 -9.96 20.93 4.67
CA PHE A 22 -11.22 21.43 5.23
C PHE A 22 -12.45 20.67 4.73
N GLU A 23 -12.40 20.10 3.51
CA GLU A 23 -13.46 19.26 2.96
C GLU A 23 -13.63 17.98 3.80
N LEU A 24 -12.51 17.30 4.09
CA LEU A 24 -12.48 16.10 4.93
C LEU A 24 -12.95 16.39 6.35
N VAL A 25 -12.57 17.53 6.93
CA VAL A 25 -12.96 17.91 8.30
C VAL A 25 -14.47 18.14 8.40
N ILE A 26 -15.06 18.84 7.42
CA ILE A 26 -16.51 19.12 7.38
C ILE A 26 -17.29 17.83 7.16
N LEU A 27 -16.88 17.00 6.18
CA LEU A 27 -17.53 15.72 5.91
C LEU A 27 -17.39 14.74 7.08
N TRP A 28 -16.26 14.71 7.78
CA TRP A 28 -16.08 13.90 8.98
C TRP A 28 -17.10 14.29 10.05
N MET A 29 -17.30 15.58 10.31
CA MET A 29 -18.27 16.01 11.32
C MET A 29 -19.69 15.69 10.93
N LEU A 30 -20.05 15.90 9.67
CA LEU A 30 -21.40 15.60 9.19
C LEU A 30 -21.68 14.10 9.10
N ASN A 31 -20.65 13.26 8.99
CA ASN A 31 -20.79 11.80 8.99
C ASN A 31 -20.93 11.21 10.41
N ASN A 32 -20.34 11.85 11.41
CA ASN A 32 -20.32 11.35 12.80
C ASN A 32 -21.35 12.05 13.72
N ASN A 33 -22.18 12.94 13.16
CA ASN A 33 -23.25 13.66 13.86
C ASN A 33 -24.51 13.70 13.00
N ASP A 34 -25.69 13.57 13.61
CA ASP A 34 -26.98 13.55 12.89
C ASP A 34 -27.27 14.86 12.13
N ALA A 35 -26.87 16.00 12.70
CA ALA A 35 -26.90 17.31 12.06
C ALA A 35 -25.86 18.23 12.70
N CYS A 36 -25.12 19.00 11.90
CA CYS A 36 -24.21 20.02 12.43
C CYS A 36 -24.74 21.42 12.14
N THR A 37 -24.65 22.31 13.13
CA THR A 37 -24.95 23.74 12.93
C THR A 37 -23.72 24.51 12.49
N TRP A 38 -23.94 25.69 11.90
CA TRP A 38 -22.85 26.62 11.56
C TRP A 38 -21.96 26.97 12.76
N ALA A 39 -22.54 27.09 13.97
CA ALA A 39 -21.80 27.38 15.20
C ALA A 39 -20.78 26.26 15.50
N ASN A 40 -21.20 25.00 15.42
CA ASN A 40 -20.33 23.83 15.69
C ASN A 40 -19.15 23.77 14.70
N LEU A 41 -19.38 24.15 13.45
CA LEU A 41 -18.37 24.17 12.38
C LEU A 41 -17.39 25.34 12.52
N LYS A 42 -17.86 26.48 13.03
CA LYS A 42 -17.07 27.70 13.23
C LYS A 42 -15.98 27.51 14.28
N ASP A 43 -16.20 26.64 15.27
CA ASP A 43 -15.23 26.38 16.34
C ASP A 43 -13.93 25.75 15.82
N LEU A 44 -13.97 25.07 14.67
CA LEU A 44 -12.83 24.39 14.06
C LEU A 44 -12.23 25.13 12.85
N ILE A 45 -13.06 25.86 12.10
CA ILE A 45 -12.67 26.43 10.80
C ILE A 45 -12.98 27.92 10.80
N LYS A 46 -12.03 28.74 10.29
CA LYS A 46 -12.25 30.19 10.15
C LYS A 46 -13.54 30.47 9.35
N PRO A 47 -14.36 31.46 9.75
CA PRO A 47 -15.68 31.70 9.15
C PRO A 47 -15.66 31.92 7.63
N SER A 48 -14.62 32.57 7.12
CA SER A 48 -14.43 32.83 5.69
C SER A 48 -14.16 31.54 4.91
N THR A 49 -13.30 30.67 5.42
CA THR A 49 -12.99 29.37 4.82
C THR A 49 -14.19 28.43 4.89
N LEU A 50 -14.87 28.37 6.03
CA LEU A 50 -16.06 27.54 6.22
C LEU A 50 -17.17 27.89 5.21
N SER A 51 -17.42 29.18 5.00
CA SER A 51 -18.45 29.65 4.05
C SER A 51 -18.16 29.23 2.60
N ILE A 52 -16.89 29.24 2.20
CA ILE A 52 -16.47 28.83 0.85
C ILE A 52 -16.67 27.33 0.66
N TYR A 53 -16.21 26.52 1.62
CA TYR A 53 -16.31 25.07 1.53
C TYR A 53 -17.75 24.57 1.66
N LEU A 54 -18.57 25.16 2.55
CA LEU A 54 -19.99 24.81 2.63
C LEU A 54 -20.74 25.11 1.33
N LYS A 55 -20.48 26.26 0.69
CA LYS A 55 -21.06 26.57 -0.63
C LYS A 55 -20.64 25.54 -1.66
N LYS A 56 -19.35 25.18 -1.71
CA LYS A 56 -18.82 24.19 -2.65
C LYS A 56 -19.44 22.80 -2.43
N LEU A 57 -19.56 22.37 -1.18
CA LEU A 57 -20.14 21.09 -0.80
C LEU A 57 -21.65 21.02 -1.10
N LEU A 58 -22.39 22.12 -0.90
CA LEU A 58 -23.81 22.24 -1.29
C LEU A 58 -23.99 22.16 -2.81
N VAL A 59 -23.17 22.89 -3.57
CA VAL A 59 -23.21 22.87 -5.05
C VAL A 59 -22.86 21.49 -5.59
N SER A 60 -22.00 20.75 -4.89
CA SER A 60 -21.59 19.39 -5.28
C SER A 60 -22.55 18.30 -4.78
N GLU A 61 -23.68 18.67 -4.16
CA GLU A 61 -24.67 17.74 -3.57
C GLU A 61 -24.08 16.78 -2.52
N LEU A 62 -22.96 17.14 -1.89
CA LEU A 62 -22.29 16.33 -0.86
C LEU A 62 -22.90 16.56 0.53
N ILE A 63 -23.56 17.70 0.72
CA ILE A 63 -24.25 18.08 1.95
C ILE A 63 -25.59 18.72 1.62
N GLU A 64 -26.56 18.60 2.52
CA GLU A 64 -27.90 19.16 2.39
C GLU A 64 -28.24 20.05 3.60
N LYS A 65 -29.14 21.01 3.39
CA LYS A 65 -29.73 21.82 4.46
C LYS A 65 -31.09 21.27 4.82
N LYS A 66 -31.22 20.71 6.02
CA LYS A 66 -32.49 20.14 6.51
C LYS A 66 -33.38 21.22 7.16
N GLU A 67 -32.79 22.05 8.02
CA GLU A 67 -33.48 23.14 8.74
C GLU A 67 -32.63 24.43 8.74
N PHE A 68 -33.16 25.51 9.34
CA PHE A 68 -32.43 26.77 9.51
C PHE A 68 -31.09 26.52 10.20
N ASN A 69 -29.99 26.76 9.47
CA ASN A 69 -28.62 26.61 9.93
C ASN A 69 -28.17 25.19 10.30
N GLN A 70 -28.91 24.14 9.89
CA GLN A 70 -28.52 22.74 10.08
C GLN A 70 -28.10 22.10 8.76
N TYR A 71 -26.97 21.40 8.79
CA TYR A 71 -26.39 20.70 7.65
C TYR A 71 -26.31 19.20 7.94
N THR A 72 -26.63 18.38 6.94
CA THR A 72 -26.55 16.92 6.97
C THR A 72 -25.73 16.42 5.79
N ILE A 73 -25.05 15.28 5.93
CA ILE A 73 -24.33 14.64 4.83
C ILE A 73 -25.30 13.87 3.94
N THR A 74 -25.07 13.88 2.63
CA THR A 74 -25.81 13.03 1.68
C THR A 74 -25.12 11.69 1.51
N THR A 75 -25.77 10.70 0.89
CA THR A 75 -25.12 9.42 0.53
C THR A 75 -23.88 9.64 -0.35
N LYS A 76 -23.94 10.56 -1.33
CA LYS A 76 -22.77 10.99 -2.13
C LYS A 76 -21.66 11.60 -1.26
N GLY A 77 -22.05 12.37 -0.24
CA GLY A 77 -21.13 12.92 0.75
C GLY A 77 -20.41 11.84 1.56
N GLN A 78 -21.12 10.78 1.94
CA GLN A 78 -20.58 9.63 2.68
C GLN A 78 -19.56 8.84 1.84
N ASP A 79 -19.88 8.58 0.57
CA ASP A 79 -18.94 7.93 -0.36
C ASP A 79 -17.66 8.77 -0.51
N ARG A 80 -17.82 10.08 -0.70
CA ARG A 80 -16.71 11.02 -0.80
C ARG A 80 -15.87 11.07 0.47
N PHE A 81 -16.51 11.02 1.63
CA PHE A 81 -15.82 10.91 2.91
C PHE A 81 -15.00 9.62 2.99
N TYR A 82 -15.58 8.48 2.59
CA TYR A 82 -14.90 7.19 2.59
C TYR A 82 -13.68 7.20 1.66
N GLU A 83 -13.82 7.71 0.42
CA GLU A 83 -12.71 7.90 -0.51
C GLU A 83 -11.56 8.72 0.09
N LEU A 84 -11.88 9.88 0.67
CA LEU A 84 -10.88 10.77 1.27
C LEU A 84 -10.23 10.16 2.52
N SER A 85 -10.98 9.36 3.28
CA SER A 85 -10.48 8.63 4.45
C SER A 85 -9.53 7.47 4.08
N GLN A 86 -9.81 6.78 2.95
CA GLN A 86 -8.93 5.73 2.43
C GLN A 86 -7.66 6.30 1.79
N ALA A 87 -7.79 7.42 1.07
CA ALA A 87 -6.65 8.12 0.47
C ALA A 87 -5.67 8.67 1.53
N THR A 88 -6.15 9.00 2.74
CA THR A 88 -5.30 9.44 3.85
C THR A 88 -4.68 8.28 4.63
N ARG A 89 -5.31 7.10 4.67
CA ARG A 89 -4.76 5.88 5.29
C ARG A 89 -3.67 5.21 4.44
N GLN A 90 -3.73 5.32 3.12
CA GLN A 90 -2.67 4.83 2.22
C GLN A 90 -1.47 5.78 2.20
N LYS A 91 -0.73 5.88 3.32
CA LYS A 91 0.63 6.42 3.29
C LYS A 91 1.44 5.54 2.35
N ARG A 92 1.81 6.08 1.20
CA ARG A 92 2.62 5.38 0.20
C ARG A 92 3.94 4.96 0.85
N LYS A 93 4.15 3.65 1.00
CA LYS A 93 5.39 3.10 1.58
C LYS A 93 6.49 3.23 0.52
N LEU A 94 7.24 4.33 0.58
CA LEU A 94 8.37 4.57 -0.31
C LEU A 94 9.56 3.68 0.10
N ASN A 95 10.22 3.08 -0.89
CA ASN A 95 11.45 2.36 -0.69
C ASN A 95 12.63 3.34 -0.72
N TYR A 96 13.15 3.66 0.46
CA TYR A 96 14.26 4.60 0.64
C TYR A 96 15.62 3.90 0.49
N PRO A 97 16.69 4.63 0.14
CA PRO A 97 18.02 4.06 0.02
C PRO A 97 18.52 3.50 1.37
N PRO A 98 19.23 2.36 1.34
CA PRO A 98 19.87 1.81 2.53
C PRO A 98 20.95 2.77 3.06
N LYS A 99 21.29 2.61 4.35
CA LYS A 99 22.31 3.43 5.02
C LYS A 99 23.66 3.42 4.31
N THR A 100 24.00 2.34 3.61
CA THR A 100 25.24 2.22 2.81
C THR A 100 25.33 3.28 1.70
N ILE A 101 24.22 3.57 1.03
CA ILE A 101 24.13 4.61 0.00
C ILE A 101 24.00 5.99 0.63
N LEU A 102 23.25 6.12 1.73
CA LEU A 102 23.10 7.38 2.46
C LEU A 102 24.38 7.85 3.15
N TRP A 103 25.32 6.94 3.43
CA TRP A 103 26.59 7.28 4.10
C TRP A 103 27.49 8.18 3.24
N LYS A 104 27.50 7.98 1.92
CA LYS A 104 28.12 8.92 0.98
C LYS A 104 27.07 9.95 0.56
N ARG A 105 27.38 11.24 0.75
CA ARG A 105 26.52 12.36 0.34
C ARG A 105 26.58 12.55 -1.18
N ASN A 106 25.94 11.65 -1.92
CA ASN A 106 25.76 11.71 -3.36
C ASN A 106 24.27 11.75 -3.69
N TYR A 107 23.78 12.96 -3.96
CA TYR A 107 22.37 13.21 -4.22
C TYR A 107 21.87 12.57 -5.52
N ASP A 108 22.73 12.42 -6.52
CA ASP A 108 22.35 11.76 -7.78
C ASP A 108 22.02 10.29 -7.53
N HIS A 109 22.87 9.62 -6.76
CA HIS A 109 22.70 8.22 -6.40
C HIS A 109 21.44 8.00 -5.54
N TRP A 110 21.16 8.93 -4.63
CA TRP A 110 19.96 8.91 -3.80
C TRP A 110 18.69 9.08 -4.64
N ILE A 111 18.70 10.01 -5.60
CA ILE A 111 17.58 10.26 -6.49
C ILE A 111 17.38 9.06 -7.43
N LEU A 112 18.44 8.51 -8.01
CA LEU A 112 18.37 7.33 -8.89
C LEU A 112 17.80 6.12 -8.16
N TRP A 113 18.23 5.85 -6.91
CA TRP A 113 17.65 4.78 -6.11
C TRP A 113 16.16 4.95 -5.88
N MET A 114 15.75 6.16 -5.49
CA MET A 114 14.34 6.46 -5.23
C MET A 114 13.49 6.25 -6.48
N VAL A 115 13.93 6.78 -7.63
CA VAL A 115 13.14 6.72 -8.87
C VAL A 115 13.18 5.32 -9.50
N TYR A 116 14.21 4.50 -9.25
CA TYR A 116 14.26 3.09 -9.68
C TYR A 116 13.35 2.18 -8.84
N ASN A 117 13.45 2.29 -7.50
CA ASN A 117 12.78 1.37 -6.58
C ASN A 117 11.33 1.74 -6.28
N ASN A 118 10.86 2.90 -6.75
CA ASN A 118 9.47 3.34 -6.60
C ASN A 118 8.86 3.58 -7.99
N THR A 119 7.55 3.30 -8.14
CA THR A 119 6.87 3.43 -9.45
C THR A 119 6.89 4.85 -10.02
N TYR A 120 6.91 5.85 -9.14
CA TYR A 120 7.13 7.25 -9.47
C TYR A 120 7.45 8.02 -8.18
N CYS A 121 8.23 9.09 -8.27
CA CYS A 121 8.52 9.96 -7.13
C CYS A 121 7.99 11.37 -7.35
N LYS A 122 7.56 12.04 -6.28
CA LYS A 122 7.20 13.46 -6.26
C LYS A 122 8.32 14.27 -5.61
N TRP A 123 8.35 15.57 -5.88
CA TRP A 123 9.35 16.47 -5.28
C TRP A 123 9.42 16.38 -3.75
N ALA A 124 8.25 16.29 -3.10
CA ALA A 124 8.15 16.21 -1.64
C ALA A 124 8.80 14.94 -1.05
N ASP A 125 8.91 13.86 -1.83
CA ASP A 125 9.40 12.57 -1.37
C ASP A 125 10.91 12.60 -1.05
N PHE A 126 11.64 13.56 -1.63
CA PHE A 126 13.09 13.75 -1.45
C PHE A 126 13.46 14.72 -0.31
N LEU A 127 12.49 15.51 0.16
CA LEU A 127 12.69 16.53 1.19
C LEU A 127 12.53 15.96 2.61
N ASN A 128 11.92 14.79 2.74
CA ASN A 128 11.66 14.14 4.02
C ASN A 128 12.81 13.21 4.42
N GLU A 129 12.90 12.91 5.72
CA GLU A 129 13.78 11.86 6.22
C GLU A 129 13.42 10.51 5.58
N PRO A 130 14.41 9.67 5.23
CA PRO A 130 15.84 9.73 5.59
C PRO A 130 16.74 10.53 4.62
N LEU A 131 16.21 11.12 3.55
CA LEU A 131 17.00 11.79 2.50
C LEU A 131 17.31 13.24 2.84
N SER A 132 16.31 13.99 3.30
CA SER A 132 16.40 15.39 3.73
C SER A 132 17.26 16.26 2.80
N ILE A 133 17.07 16.12 1.49
CA ILE A 133 17.83 16.89 0.49
C ILE A 133 17.34 18.35 0.52
N ASN A 134 18.25 19.32 0.54
CA ASN A 134 17.88 20.73 0.43
C ASN A 134 17.33 21.06 -0.97
N ASN A 135 16.41 22.02 -1.06
CA ASN A 135 15.76 22.38 -2.33
C ASN A 135 16.74 22.79 -3.43
N SER A 136 17.84 23.48 -3.07
CA SER A 136 18.84 23.94 -4.03
C SER A 136 19.65 22.79 -4.65
N SER A 137 20.15 21.84 -3.84
CA SER A 137 20.87 20.69 -4.39
C SER A 137 19.92 19.70 -5.06
N LEU A 138 18.70 19.52 -4.58
CA LEU A 138 17.70 18.70 -5.27
C LEU A 138 17.42 19.23 -6.68
N SER A 139 17.28 20.55 -6.84
CA SER A 139 17.04 21.18 -8.14
C SER A 139 18.22 21.00 -9.09
N LYS A 140 19.44 21.23 -8.62
CA LYS A 140 20.65 21.08 -9.42
C LYS A 140 20.81 19.64 -9.93
N ASN A 141 20.71 18.67 -9.03
CA ASN A 141 20.92 17.25 -9.33
C ASN A 141 19.78 16.68 -10.20
N MET A 142 18.52 17.03 -9.89
CA MET A 142 17.38 16.59 -10.70
C MET A 142 17.44 17.15 -12.12
N ASN A 143 17.86 18.42 -12.30
CA ASN A 143 18.04 18.99 -13.64
C ASN A 143 19.17 18.27 -14.39
N SER A 144 20.30 18.00 -13.73
CA SER A 144 21.41 17.25 -14.35
C SER A 144 20.99 15.84 -14.78
N LEU A 145 20.21 15.14 -13.95
CA LEU A 145 19.68 13.80 -14.28
C LEU A 145 18.63 13.82 -15.40
N ILE A 146 17.88 14.92 -15.55
CA ILE A 146 16.95 15.11 -16.66
C ILE A 146 17.70 15.44 -17.95
N GLU A 147 18.69 16.34 -17.89
CA GLU A 147 19.56 16.70 -19.02
C GLU A 147 20.34 15.49 -19.54
N GLY A 148 20.84 14.64 -18.63
CA GLY A 148 21.46 13.34 -18.95
C GLY A 148 20.47 12.27 -19.41
N ASN A 149 19.17 12.59 -19.51
CA ASN A 149 18.10 11.69 -19.91
C ASN A 149 18.01 10.41 -19.06
N PHE A 150 18.44 10.47 -17.79
CA PHE A 150 18.35 9.37 -16.83
C PHE A 150 16.97 9.35 -16.14
N ILE A 151 16.37 10.53 -15.99
CA ILE A 151 15.05 10.72 -15.36
C ILE A 151 14.16 11.55 -16.29
N LYS A 152 12.89 11.18 -16.32
CA LYS A 152 11.84 11.84 -17.08
C LYS A 152 10.80 12.43 -16.12
N LYS A 153 10.38 13.66 -16.40
CA LYS A 153 9.32 14.34 -15.64
C LYS A 153 8.01 14.35 -16.43
N GLU A 154 6.98 13.74 -15.87
CA GLU A 154 5.61 13.74 -16.41
C GLU A 154 4.62 14.11 -15.31
N ASN A 155 3.72 15.07 -15.54
CA ASN A 155 2.64 15.40 -14.61
C ASN A 155 3.09 15.66 -13.15
N LYS A 156 4.25 16.30 -12.95
CA LYS A 156 4.90 16.54 -11.64
C LYS A 156 5.39 15.27 -10.92
N GLU A 157 5.50 14.17 -11.65
CA GLU A 157 6.08 12.90 -11.23
C GLU A 157 7.40 12.65 -11.97
N TYR A 158 8.35 12.04 -11.27
CA TYR A 158 9.66 11.67 -11.79
C TYR A 158 9.71 10.15 -11.98
N ARG A 159 10.16 9.71 -13.16
CA ARG A 159 10.25 8.31 -13.57
C ARG A 159 11.60 8.03 -14.19
N ILE A 160 12.12 6.81 -14.02
CA ILE A 160 13.42 6.43 -14.55
C ILE A 160 13.30 6.08 -16.03
N THR A 161 14.30 6.48 -16.82
CA THR A 161 14.41 6.08 -18.23
C THR A 161 15.24 4.80 -18.37
N GLN A 162 15.35 4.27 -19.59
CA GLN A 162 16.20 3.11 -19.84
C GLN A 162 17.69 3.40 -19.60
N LEU A 163 18.16 4.61 -19.92
CA LEU A 163 19.52 5.06 -19.62
C LEU A 163 19.73 5.21 -18.11
N GLY A 164 18.74 5.75 -17.39
CA GLY A 164 18.79 5.84 -15.93
C GLY A 164 18.92 4.47 -15.25
N LYS A 165 18.31 3.42 -15.80
CA LYS A 165 18.48 2.04 -15.29
C LYS A 165 19.90 1.51 -15.48
N ALA A 166 20.54 1.85 -16.61
CA ALA A 166 21.93 1.48 -16.86
C ALA A 166 22.86 2.21 -15.87
N GLU A 167 22.64 3.51 -15.67
CA GLU A 167 23.40 4.33 -14.72
C GLU A 167 23.20 3.86 -13.27
N TYR A 168 21.96 3.53 -12.90
CA TYR A 168 21.67 2.91 -11.60
C TYR A 168 22.44 1.59 -11.41
N SER A 169 22.59 0.79 -12.46
CA SER A 169 23.36 -0.46 -12.39
C SER A 169 24.88 -0.20 -12.27
N VAL A 170 25.38 0.91 -12.82
CA VAL A 170 26.77 1.36 -12.63
C VAL A 170 26.94 1.81 -11.19
N MET A 171 26.08 2.71 -10.71
CA MET A 171 26.04 3.23 -9.35
C MET A 171 26.06 2.11 -8.30
N LEU A 172 25.29 1.04 -8.47
CA LEU A 172 25.27 -0.08 -7.52
C LEU A 172 26.64 -0.75 -7.31
N ARG A 173 27.46 -0.80 -8.37
CA ARG A 173 28.82 -1.36 -8.30
C ARG A 173 29.74 -0.50 -7.43
N ASP A 174 29.53 0.81 -7.38
CA ASP A 174 30.35 1.74 -6.59
C ASP A 174 30.16 1.64 -5.07
N TYR A 175 29.13 0.90 -4.64
CA TYR A 175 28.79 0.69 -3.23
C TYR A 175 29.03 -0.74 -2.76
N ASP A 176 29.67 -1.60 -3.57
CA ASP A 176 29.77 -3.05 -3.34
C ASP A 176 28.39 -3.68 -3.05
N LEU A 177 27.31 -3.03 -3.49
CA LEU A 177 25.95 -3.57 -3.53
C LEU A 177 25.84 -4.40 -4.81
N ASP A 178 26.81 -5.29 -4.98
CA ASP A 178 27.01 -5.93 -6.25
C ASP A 178 25.94 -7.00 -6.43
N ARG A 179 25.44 -7.05 -7.65
CA ARG A 179 24.28 -7.82 -8.10
C ARG A 179 24.33 -9.30 -7.68
N GLN A 180 25.51 -9.83 -7.37
CA GLN A 180 25.73 -11.17 -6.84
C GLN A 180 25.17 -11.38 -5.44
N SER A 181 25.26 -10.47 -4.48
CA SER A 181 24.73 -10.72 -3.12
C SER A 181 23.20 -10.71 -3.10
N ILE A 182 22.55 -9.86 -3.89
CA ILE A 182 21.09 -9.86 -4.06
C ILE A 182 20.65 -11.10 -4.85
N LEU A 183 21.37 -11.46 -5.92
CA LEU A 183 21.08 -12.69 -6.67
C LEU A 183 21.40 -13.95 -5.87
N GLU A 184 22.37 -13.92 -4.96
CA GLU A 184 22.77 -15.03 -4.10
C GLU A 184 21.86 -15.14 -2.89
N GLU A 185 21.41 -14.04 -2.27
CA GLU A 185 20.32 -14.05 -1.29
C GLU A 185 19.00 -14.49 -1.92
N GLU A 186 18.63 -13.97 -3.10
CA GLU A 186 17.43 -14.41 -3.81
C GLU A 186 17.57 -15.86 -4.30
N SER A 187 18.74 -16.28 -4.80
CA SER A 187 19.02 -17.68 -5.17
C SER A 187 19.02 -18.59 -3.95
N ASN A 188 19.54 -18.13 -2.79
CA ASN A 188 19.49 -18.86 -1.53
C ASN A 188 18.06 -18.93 -1.00
N ARG A 189 17.27 -17.86 -1.12
CA ARG A 189 15.84 -17.85 -0.80
C ARG A 189 15.06 -18.78 -1.71
N ILE A 190 15.32 -18.78 -3.02
CA ILE A 190 14.71 -19.70 -3.98
C ILE A 190 15.13 -21.15 -3.67
N LYS A 191 16.41 -21.41 -3.38
CA LYS A 191 16.91 -22.72 -2.97
C LYS A 191 16.27 -23.18 -1.65
N GLU A 192 16.09 -22.28 -0.71
CA GLU A 192 15.47 -22.55 0.60
C GLU A 192 13.97 -22.84 0.46
N VAL A 193 13.23 -22.00 -0.27
CA VAL A 193 11.82 -22.23 -0.62
C VAL A 193 11.66 -23.54 -1.38
N THR A 194 12.55 -23.84 -2.34
CA THR A 194 12.55 -25.11 -3.08
C THR A 194 12.81 -26.29 -2.15
N LYS A 195 13.78 -26.17 -1.23
CA LYS A 195 14.10 -27.20 -0.23
C LYS A 195 12.93 -27.42 0.75
N ASN A 196 12.28 -26.35 1.21
CA ASN A 196 11.12 -26.40 2.09
C ASN A 196 9.91 -27.01 1.38
N THR A 197 9.67 -26.65 0.12
CA THR A 197 8.61 -27.20 -0.72
C THR A 197 8.82 -28.71 -0.96
N LEU A 198 10.05 -29.13 -1.29
CA LEU A 198 10.38 -30.55 -1.47
C LEU A 198 10.23 -31.34 -0.17
N LYS A 199 10.63 -30.78 0.98
CA LYS A 199 10.39 -31.38 2.31
C LYS A 199 8.89 -31.49 2.59
N PHE A 200 8.10 -30.47 2.27
CA PHE A 200 6.65 -30.47 2.45
C PHE A 200 5.97 -31.53 1.58
N PHE A 201 6.33 -31.65 0.30
CA PHE A 201 5.81 -32.69 -0.58
C PHE A 201 6.14 -34.10 -0.08
N LYS A 202 7.36 -34.31 0.44
CA LYS A 202 7.76 -35.59 1.04
C LYS A 202 6.98 -35.88 2.33
N LYS A 203 6.85 -34.90 3.22
CA LYS A 203 6.13 -35.03 4.51
C LYS A 203 4.64 -35.34 4.29
N ASN A 204 4.02 -34.65 3.33
CA ASN A 204 2.59 -34.77 3.05
C ASN A 204 2.25 -35.76 1.92
N ARG A 205 3.24 -36.52 1.42
CA ARG A 205 3.10 -37.52 0.34
C ARG A 205 2.38 -36.99 -0.89
N VAL A 206 2.68 -35.75 -1.30
CA VAL A 206 2.17 -35.17 -2.54
C VAL A 206 2.98 -35.76 -3.69
N LEU A 207 2.45 -36.81 -4.33
CA LEU A 207 3.14 -37.59 -5.36
C LEU A 207 2.78 -37.17 -6.79
N GLU A 208 1.58 -36.65 -7.00
CA GLU A 208 1.11 -36.27 -8.34
C GLU A 208 1.80 -35.01 -8.85
N ASP A 209 2.43 -35.13 -10.01
CA ASP A 209 3.17 -34.03 -10.64
C ASP A 209 2.25 -32.87 -11.05
N GLU A 210 1.00 -33.16 -11.38
CA GLU A 210 0.01 -32.14 -11.73
C GLU A 210 -0.38 -31.28 -10.52
N ILE A 211 -0.56 -31.89 -9.34
CA ILE A 211 -0.81 -31.17 -8.08
C ILE A 211 0.43 -30.34 -7.71
N ARG A 212 1.63 -30.90 -7.85
CA ARG A 212 2.90 -30.20 -7.57
C ARG A 212 3.08 -28.98 -8.49
N PHE A 213 2.78 -29.13 -9.78
CA PHE A 213 2.88 -28.04 -10.73
C PHE A 213 1.91 -26.90 -10.40
N ARG A 214 0.66 -27.23 -10.05
CA ARG A 214 -0.35 -26.24 -9.63
C ARG A 214 0.04 -25.56 -8.32
N PHE A 215 0.57 -26.32 -7.38
CA PHE A 215 1.08 -25.78 -6.12
C PHE A 215 2.17 -24.74 -6.37
N LEU A 216 3.14 -25.07 -7.22
CA LEU A 216 4.23 -24.15 -7.59
C LEU A 216 3.70 -22.93 -8.35
N ASN A 217 2.74 -23.11 -9.25
CA ASN A 217 2.13 -22.00 -9.99
C ASN A 217 1.38 -21.04 -9.04
N ASN A 218 0.65 -21.58 -8.07
CA ASN A 218 -0.04 -20.79 -7.04
C ASN A 218 0.97 -20.08 -6.13
N LEU A 219 2.05 -20.76 -5.74
CA LEU A 219 3.14 -20.17 -4.95
C LEU A 219 3.79 -18.97 -5.66
N LEU A 220 3.96 -19.03 -6.98
CA LEU A 220 4.57 -17.96 -7.78
C LEU A 220 3.63 -16.80 -8.08
N ARG A 221 2.32 -17.07 -8.24
CA ARG A 221 1.33 -16.07 -8.65
C ARG A 221 0.69 -15.34 -7.48
N LEU A 222 0.58 -15.98 -6.31
CA LEU A 222 -0.08 -15.37 -5.17
C LEU A 222 0.83 -14.35 -4.48
N PRO A 223 0.33 -13.16 -4.14
CA PRO A 223 1.11 -12.13 -3.47
C PRO A 223 1.53 -12.62 -2.08
N HIS A 224 2.77 -13.10 -1.98
CA HIS A 224 3.39 -13.64 -0.78
C HIS A 224 3.22 -12.72 0.46
N GLU A 225 3.15 -11.41 0.26
CA GLU A 225 2.99 -10.39 1.29
C GLU A 225 1.61 -10.41 1.98
N ILE A 226 0.53 -10.68 1.23
CA ILE A 226 -0.85 -10.65 1.77
C ILE A 226 -1.09 -11.85 2.70
N ILE A 227 -0.53 -12.99 2.34
CA ILE A 227 -0.79 -14.25 3.04
C ILE A 227 0.21 -14.46 4.20
N LYS A 228 1.46 -13.98 4.08
CA LYS A 228 2.43 -14.02 5.19
C LYS A 228 2.04 -13.16 6.40
N GLN A 229 1.31 -12.06 6.18
CA GLN A 229 0.88 -11.19 7.29
C GLN A 229 -0.22 -11.84 8.15
N SER A 230 -0.93 -12.83 7.61
CA SER A 230 -2.15 -13.38 8.19
C SER A 230 -2.01 -14.86 8.58
N VAL A 231 -1.03 -15.58 8.04
CA VAL A 231 -0.72 -16.96 8.41
C VAL A 231 0.42 -17.01 9.44
N LYS A 232 0.17 -17.65 10.60
CA LYS A 232 1.11 -17.76 11.72
C LYS A 232 2.36 -18.61 11.42
N SER A 233 2.30 -19.50 10.43
CA SER A 233 3.39 -20.42 10.08
C SER A 233 3.54 -20.63 8.57
N GLU A 234 4.78 -20.76 8.08
CA GLU A 234 5.06 -21.11 6.67
C GLU A 234 4.43 -22.46 6.27
N GLU A 235 4.29 -23.37 7.24
CA GLU A 235 3.68 -24.68 7.02
C GLU A 235 2.17 -24.59 6.74
N ASP A 236 1.43 -23.74 7.46
CA ASP A 236 0.00 -23.53 7.21
C ASP A 236 -0.24 -22.82 5.87
N PHE A 237 0.69 -21.96 5.47
CA PHE A 237 0.66 -21.33 4.15
C PHE A 237 0.75 -22.38 3.05
N PHE A 238 1.69 -23.32 3.16
CA PHE A 238 1.79 -24.44 2.21
C PHE A 238 0.56 -25.36 2.25
N LYS A 239 -0.08 -25.57 3.41
CA LYS A 239 -1.34 -26.32 3.46
C LYS A 239 -2.46 -25.61 2.69
N ILE A 240 -2.59 -24.29 2.82
CA ILE A 240 -3.61 -23.52 2.08
C ILE A 240 -3.36 -23.60 0.56
N LEU A 241 -2.11 -23.46 0.12
CA LEU A 241 -1.76 -23.62 -1.29
C LEU A 241 -2.08 -25.02 -1.81
N LEU A 242 -1.80 -26.05 -1.02
CA LEU A 242 -2.12 -27.44 -1.36
C LEU A 242 -3.64 -27.66 -1.48
N TYR A 243 -4.44 -27.05 -0.61
CA TYR A 243 -5.90 -27.10 -0.70
C TYR A 243 -6.41 -26.52 -2.02
N LEU A 244 -5.89 -25.35 -2.42
CA LEU A 244 -6.24 -24.73 -3.70
C LEU A 244 -5.81 -25.57 -4.90
N SER A 245 -4.66 -26.24 -4.83
CA SER A 245 -4.20 -27.12 -5.90
C SER A 245 -5.05 -28.38 -6.05
N LEU A 246 -5.54 -28.96 -4.94
CA LEU A 246 -6.42 -30.12 -4.91
C LEU A 246 -7.85 -29.80 -5.34
N ASN A 247 -8.33 -28.58 -5.08
CA ASN A 247 -9.69 -28.17 -5.43
C ASN A 247 -9.77 -27.30 -6.69
N HIS A 248 -8.74 -27.35 -7.53
CA HIS A 248 -8.73 -26.65 -8.81
C HIS A 248 -9.79 -27.25 -9.76
N PRO A 249 -10.56 -26.44 -10.51
CA PRO A 249 -11.73 -26.88 -11.29
C PRO A 249 -11.56 -28.14 -12.14
N THR A 250 -10.36 -28.37 -12.67
CA THR A 250 -10.02 -29.54 -13.50
C THR A 250 -9.86 -30.85 -12.72
N GLN A 251 -9.90 -30.85 -11.39
CA GLN A 251 -9.97 -32.07 -10.57
C GLN A 251 -11.42 -32.47 -10.24
N TYR A 252 -12.44 -31.85 -10.84
CA TYR A 252 -13.81 -32.31 -10.64
C TYR A 252 -13.96 -33.75 -11.18
N PRO A 253 -14.55 -34.70 -10.41
CA PRO A 253 -15.27 -34.54 -9.15
C PRO A 253 -14.47 -34.89 -7.87
N THR A 254 -13.15 -35.11 -7.96
CA THR A 254 -12.30 -35.59 -6.85
C THR A 254 -11.95 -34.53 -5.79
N PHE A 255 -12.80 -33.52 -5.63
CA PHE A 255 -12.58 -32.44 -4.67
C PHE A 255 -12.60 -32.93 -3.23
N ILE A 256 -11.78 -32.27 -2.40
CA ILE A 256 -11.74 -32.48 -0.97
C ILE A 256 -12.41 -31.29 -0.27
N SER A 257 -13.44 -31.58 0.52
CA SER A 257 -14.09 -30.57 1.37
C SER A 257 -13.08 -29.95 2.36
N ALA A 258 -13.24 -28.67 2.67
CA ALA A 258 -12.43 -27.94 3.63
C ALA A 258 -12.30 -28.68 4.98
N GLU A 259 -13.39 -29.23 5.51
CA GLU A 259 -13.40 -30.00 6.77
C GLU A 259 -12.48 -31.24 6.72
N LYS A 260 -12.61 -32.05 5.66
CA LYS A 260 -11.77 -33.24 5.45
C LYS A 260 -10.30 -32.87 5.28
N PHE A 261 -10.01 -31.77 4.59
CA PHE A 261 -8.65 -31.29 4.41
C PHE A 261 -8.04 -30.78 5.74
N ALA A 262 -8.80 -29.96 6.47
CA ALA A 262 -8.42 -29.40 7.77
C ALA A 262 -8.06 -30.50 8.77
N LYS A 263 -8.89 -31.55 8.85
CA LYS A 263 -8.64 -32.72 9.71
C LYS A 263 -7.43 -33.54 9.26
N LYS A 264 -7.22 -33.70 7.94
CA LYS A 264 -6.13 -34.51 7.39
C LYS A 264 -4.75 -33.86 7.56
N TYR A 265 -4.66 -32.54 7.41
CA TYR A 265 -3.40 -31.81 7.43
C TYR A 265 -3.19 -30.95 8.69
N GLY A 266 -4.13 -30.99 9.64
CA GLY A 266 -4.01 -30.30 10.93
C GLY A 266 -3.88 -28.79 10.75
N ILE A 267 -4.87 -28.19 10.08
CA ILE A 267 -5.05 -26.73 9.98
C ILE A 267 -6.43 -26.38 10.53
N GLU A 268 -6.55 -25.25 11.24
CA GLU A 268 -7.84 -24.76 11.73
C GLU A 268 -8.77 -24.45 10.54
N LEU A 269 -9.98 -24.99 10.55
CA LEU A 269 -10.95 -24.82 9.46
C LEU A 269 -11.25 -23.34 9.18
N VAL A 270 -11.42 -22.55 10.24
CA VAL A 270 -11.69 -21.12 10.16
C VAL A 270 -10.54 -20.37 9.46
N VAL A 271 -9.29 -20.77 9.74
CA VAL A 271 -8.09 -20.21 9.11
C VAL A 271 -8.07 -20.57 7.63
N LEU A 272 -8.32 -21.85 7.29
CA LEU A 272 -8.37 -22.31 5.91
C LEU A 272 -9.42 -21.57 5.09
N GLU A 273 -10.66 -21.47 5.59
CA GLU A 273 -11.75 -20.82 4.87
C GLU A 273 -11.54 -19.31 4.72
N PHE A 274 -11.07 -18.63 5.76
CA PHE A 274 -10.76 -17.20 5.73
C PHE A 274 -9.74 -16.87 4.63
N HIS A 275 -8.65 -17.65 4.54
CA HIS A 275 -7.62 -17.41 3.54
C HIS A 275 -8.04 -17.82 2.13
N VAL A 276 -8.84 -18.88 1.99
CA VAL A 276 -9.37 -19.27 0.68
C VAL A 276 -10.27 -18.17 0.13
N LEU A 277 -11.14 -17.57 0.96
CA LEU A 277 -11.98 -16.43 0.56
C LEU A 277 -11.13 -15.22 0.12
N GLN A 278 -10.12 -14.85 0.89
CA GLN A 278 -9.19 -13.75 0.57
C GLN A 278 -8.40 -13.95 -0.73
N ILE A 279 -8.23 -15.20 -1.18
CA ILE A 279 -7.46 -15.54 -2.39
C ILE A 279 -8.37 -15.66 -3.62
N VAL A 280 -9.66 -16.00 -3.43
CA VAL A 280 -10.64 -16.20 -4.50
C VAL A 280 -11.40 -14.91 -4.84
N GLU A 281 -11.55 -13.98 -3.89
CA GLU A 281 -12.04 -12.59 -4.12
C GLU A 281 -10.96 -11.68 -4.74
#